data_AF-A0A952ITS2-F1
#
_entry.id   AF-A0A952ITS2-F1
#
_cell.length_a   1.000
_cell.length_b   1.000
_cell.length_c   1.000
_cell.angle_alpha   90.00
_cell.angle_beta   90.00
_cell.angle_gamma   90.00
#
_symmetry.space_group_name_H-M   'P 1'
#
loop_
_entity.id
_entity.type
_entity.pdbx_description
1 polymer ?
#
loop_
_entity_poly.entity_id
_entity_poly.type
_entity_poly.pdbx_seq_one_letter_code
_entity_poly.pdbx_strand_id
1 'polypeptide(L)'
;MKEMKELSNMTLTREIKRTFETITACLGIALFLIACASSQGVAPVADTASRIDSCKSTDQEVASAAQCLQDGAACYQISNGSWCTGTRGDTCPAGSIPLAAGESCPPNRRCFRAAESLECMI
;
A
#
# COMPACT_ATOMS: atom_id res chain seq x y z
N MET A 1 61.42 -26.72 -37.74
CA MET A 1 60.78 -25.84 -36.73
C MET A 1 59.37 -25.36 -37.11
N LYS A 2 58.72 -25.90 -38.16
CA LYS A 2 57.36 -25.51 -38.58
C LYS A 2 56.28 -26.42 -37.96
N GLU A 3 56.57 -27.71 -37.90
CA GLU A 3 55.70 -28.77 -37.35
C GLU A 3 55.34 -28.60 -35.85
N MET A 4 56.24 -28.07 -35.02
CA MET A 4 55.96 -27.89 -33.58
C MET A 4 54.98 -26.75 -33.27
N LYS A 5 54.74 -25.83 -34.21
CA LYS A 5 53.84 -24.68 -34.01
C LYS A 5 52.37 -25.06 -34.24
N GLU A 6 52.12 -26.07 -35.06
CA GLU A 6 50.77 -26.49 -35.46
C GLU A 6 50.09 -27.35 -34.38
N LEU A 7 50.85 -28.23 -33.71
CA LEU A 7 50.35 -28.99 -32.56
C LEU A 7 50.01 -28.11 -31.35
N SER A 8 50.73 -27.00 -31.13
CA SER A 8 50.44 -26.07 -30.03
C SER A 8 49.10 -25.34 -30.25
N ASN A 9 48.82 -24.89 -31.49
CA ASN A 9 47.58 -24.20 -31.84
C ASN A 9 46.34 -25.12 -31.79
N MET A 10 46.50 -26.41 -32.09
CA MET A 10 45.39 -27.37 -32.11
C MET A 10 45.00 -27.88 -30.71
N THR A 11 45.91 -27.79 -29.74
CA THR A 11 45.66 -28.15 -28.34
C THR A 11 45.05 -26.98 -27.57
N LEU A 12 45.53 -25.75 -27.83
CA LEU A 12 45.03 -24.53 -27.20
C LEU A 12 43.56 -24.24 -27.55
N THR A 13 43.14 -24.53 -28.78
CA THR A 13 41.76 -24.31 -29.25
C THR A 13 40.73 -25.28 -28.64
N ARG A 14 41.15 -26.48 -28.22
CA ARG A 14 40.25 -27.45 -27.57
C ARG A 14 39.99 -27.12 -26.09
N GLU A 15 41.01 -26.64 -25.38
CA GLU A 15 40.90 -26.22 -23.96
C GLU A 15 40.02 -24.96 -23.81
N ILE A 16 40.14 -24.00 -24.73
CA ILE A 16 39.34 -22.75 -24.73
C ILE A 16 37.86 -23.03 -25.02
N LYS A 17 37.55 -23.98 -25.91
CA LYS A 17 36.16 -24.31 -26.24
C LYS A 17 35.43 -25.01 -25.08
N ARG A 18 36.12 -25.88 -24.34
CA ARG A 18 35.59 -26.58 -23.17
C ARG A 18 35.32 -25.64 -21.98
N THR A 19 36.18 -24.64 -21.78
CA THR A 19 36.01 -23.65 -20.71
C THR A 19 34.85 -22.68 -21.00
N PHE A 20 34.61 -22.33 -22.27
CA PHE A 20 33.52 -21.43 -22.67
C PHE A 20 32.12 -22.05 -22.53
N GLU A 21 31.96 -23.34 -22.83
CA GLU A 21 30.69 -24.06 -22.66
C GLU A 21 30.33 -24.24 -21.17
N THR A 22 31.32 -24.44 -20.30
CA THR A 22 31.08 -24.66 -18.86
C THR A 22 30.71 -23.36 -18.13
N ILE A 23 31.28 -22.21 -18.53
CA ILE A 23 30.96 -20.90 -17.92
C ILE A 23 29.56 -20.42 -18.33
N THR A 24 29.14 -20.69 -19.56
CA THR A 24 27.81 -20.30 -20.08
C THR A 24 26.68 -21.08 -19.39
N ALA A 25 26.92 -22.35 -19.01
CA ALA A 25 25.95 -23.15 -18.27
C ALA A 25 25.74 -22.67 -16.82
N CYS A 26 26.80 -22.22 -16.14
CA CYS A 26 26.69 -21.72 -14.76
C CYS A 26 26.05 -20.33 -14.67
N LEU A 27 26.29 -19.45 -15.65
CA LEU A 27 25.72 -18.09 -15.65
C LEU A 27 24.21 -18.08 -15.98
N GLY A 28 23.72 -19.06 -16.76
CA GLY A 28 22.31 -19.19 -17.10
C GLY A 28 21.41 -19.65 -15.95
N ILE A 29 21.94 -20.48 -15.04
CA ILE A 29 21.17 -21.03 -13.91
C ILE A 29 20.94 -19.99 -12.81
N ALA A 30 21.87 -19.04 -12.63
CA ALA A 30 21.73 -17.96 -11.63
C ALA A 30 20.64 -16.94 -11.99
N LEU A 31 20.27 -16.80 -13.27
CA LEU A 31 19.24 -15.85 -13.72
C LEU A 31 17.81 -16.39 -13.61
N PHE A 32 17.62 -17.68 -13.29
CA PHE A 32 16.28 -18.28 -13.17
C PHE A 32 15.69 -18.30 -11.75
N LEU A 33 16.44 -17.89 -10.73
CA LEU A 33 15.98 -17.88 -9.33
C LEU A 33 15.41 -16.53 -8.85
N ILE A 34 15.27 -15.52 -9.73
CA ILE A 34 14.76 -14.16 -9.38
C ILE A 34 13.29 -13.97 -9.84
N ALA A 35 12.51 -15.04 -9.98
CA ALA A 35 11.11 -14.96 -10.40
C ALA A 35 10.09 -15.38 -9.31
N CYS A 36 10.47 -15.30 -8.04
CA CYS A 36 9.54 -15.39 -6.91
C CYS A 36 9.70 -14.22 -5.94
N ALA A 37 9.72 -13.00 -6.47
CA ALA A 37 8.98 -11.93 -5.82
C ALA A 37 7.51 -12.13 -6.20
N SER A 38 6.88 -13.16 -5.61
CA SER A 38 5.43 -13.21 -5.56
C SER A 38 5.01 -11.97 -4.80
N SER A 39 4.59 -10.97 -5.57
CA SER A 39 3.70 -9.92 -5.16
C SER A 39 2.88 -10.40 -3.97
N GLN A 40 3.20 -9.88 -2.78
CA GLN A 40 2.21 -9.71 -1.73
C GLN A 40 1.21 -8.67 -2.28
N GLY A 41 0.42 -9.10 -3.25
CA GLY A 41 -0.95 -8.67 -3.34
C GLY A 41 -1.54 -9.16 -2.04
N VAL A 42 -1.54 -8.28 -1.04
CA VAL A 42 -2.69 -8.21 -0.14
C VAL A 42 -3.89 -8.37 -1.04
N ALA A 43 -4.49 -9.57 -1.02
CA ALA A 43 -5.80 -9.75 -1.58
C ALA A 43 -6.61 -8.58 -1.01
N PRO A 44 -7.26 -7.75 -1.83
CA PRO A 44 -8.26 -6.88 -1.26
C PRO A 44 -9.17 -7.84 -0.53
N VAL A 45 -9.18 -7.75 0.79
CA VAL A 45 -10.21 -8.37 1.60
C VAL A 45 -11.46 -7.90 0.88
N ALA A 46 -12.12 -8.81 0.17
CA ALA A 46 -13.43 -8.56 -0.39
C ALA A 46 -14.31 -8.51 0.84
N ASP A 47 -14.16 -7.42 1.57
CA ASP A 47 -14.98 -7.03 2.67
C ASP A 47 -16.35 -7.03 2.05
N THR A 48 -17.13 -8.02 2.44
CA THR A 48 -18.53 -8.11 2.06
C THR A 48 -19.31 -7.05 2.84
N ALA A 49 -18.66 -5.96 3.27
CA ALA A 49 -19.24 -4.64 3.39
C ALA A 49 -20.01 -4.36 2.11
N SER A 50 -21.32 -4.58 2.17
CA SER A 50 -22.37 -3.86 1.46
C SER A 50 -21.76 -2.88 0.47
N ARG A 51 -21.49 -3.33 -0.77
CA ARG A 51 -20.77 -2.50 -1.73
C ARG A 51 -21.63 -1.28 -1.98
N ILE A 52 -21.28 -0.18 -1.33
CA ILE A 52 -22.00 1.07 -1.44
C ILE A 52 -21.86 1.47 -2.91
N ASP A 53 -22.97 1.58 -3.63
CA ASP A 53 -22.93 1.86 -5.07
C ASP A 53 -22.72 3.35 -5.38
N SER A 54 -23.04 4.21 -4.43
CA SER A 54 -22.94 5.66 -4.58
C SER A 54 -22.59 6.33 -3.26
N CYS A 55 -21.91 7.47 -3.33
CA CYS A 55 -21.68 8.30 -2.14
C CYS A 55 -22.99 8.65 -1.42
N LYS A 56 -22.90 8.82 -0.09
CA LYS A 56 -23.99 9.44 0.68
C LYS A 56 -24.25 10.86 0.16
N SER A 57 -25.45 11.37 0.37
CA SER A 57 -25.92 12.65 -0.23
C SER A 57 -25.04 13.87 0.06
N THR A 58 -24.29 13.86 1.16
CA THR A 58 -23.38 14.96 1.57
C THR A 58 -21.91 14.70 1.19
N ASP A 59 -21.61 13.52 0.67
CA ASP A 59 -20.25 13.08 0.37
C ASP A 59 -19.97 13.27 -1.13
N GLN A 60 -18.72 13.53 -1.47
CA GLN A 60 -18.22 13.76 -2.82
C GLN A 60 -17.39 12.57 -3.30
N GLU A 61 -17.57 12.18 -4.56
CA GLU A 61 -16.76 11.15 -5.21
C GLU A 61 -15.39 11.71 -5.63
N VAL A 62 -14.33 10.96 -5.34
CA VAL A 62 -12.93 11.23 -5.68
C VAL A 62 -12.27 9.96 -6.24
N ALA A 63 -11.25 10.14 -7.07
CA ALA A 63 -10.65 9.03 -7.82
C ALA A 63 -9.79 8.09 -6.95
N SER A 64 -9.32 8.55 -5.79
CA SER A 64 -8.44 7.76 -4.91
C SER A 64 -8.56 8.18 -3.45
N ALA A 65 -8.21 7.27 -2.53
CA ALA A 65 -8.17 7.53 -1.09
C ALA A 65 -7.29 8.74 -0.71
N ALA A 66 -6.21 8.98 -1.47
CA ALA A 66 -5.29 10.09 -1.22
C ALA A 66 -5.93 11.48 -1.42
N GLN A 67 -7.08 11.53 -2.10
CA GLN A 67 -7.84 12.76 -2.33
C GLN A 67 -8.97 12.95 -1.32
N CYS A 68 -9.13 12.04 -0.36
CA CYS A 68 -10.06 12.23 0.74
C CYS A 68 -9.67 13.46 1.58
N LEU A 69 -10.68 14.16 2.07
CA LEU A 69 -10.53 15.19 3.08
C LEU A 69 -9.83 14.57 4.32
N GLN A 70 -8.98 15.36 4.96
CA GLN A 70 -8.30 14.98 6.19
C GLN A 70 -9.14 15.40 7.42
N ASP A 71 -8.72 14.97 8.60
CA ASP A 71 -9.19 15.45 9.91
C ASP A 71 -10.71 15.33 10.13
N GLY A 72 -11.14 14.16 10.61
CA GLY A 72 -12.55 13.88 10.95
C GLY A 72 -13.44 13.51 9.75
N ALA A 73 -12.97 13.68 8.52
CA ALA A 73 -13.75 13.32 7.33
C ALA A 73 -14.01 11.82 7.19
N ALA A 74 -15.14 11.47 6.57
CA ALA A 74 -15.36 10.12 6.06
C ALA A 74 -14.47 9.87 4.84
N CYS A 75 -13.89 8.68 4.73
CA CYS A 75 -13.21 8.20 3.53
C CYS A 75 -13.53 6.70 3.35
N TYR A 76 -14.25 6.35 2.28
CA TYR A 76 -14.65 4.96 2.00
C TYR A 76 -14.73 4.70 0.50
N GLN A 77 -14.45 3.46 0.11
CA GLN A 77 -14.53 3.04 -1.29
C GLN A 77 -15.96 2.62 -1.66
N ILE A 78 -16.37 2.90 -2.90
CA ILE A 78 -17.64 2.46 -3.49
C ILE A 78 -17.43 1.36 -4.54
N SER A 79 -18.52 0.76 -5.00
CA SER A 79 -18.52 -0.46 -5.82
C SER A 79 -17.78 -0.33 -7.16
N ASN A 80 -17.73 0.88 -7.74
CA ASN A 80 -17.02 1.18 -8.98
C ASN A 80 -15.49 1.38 -8.80
N GLY A 81 -14.97 1.30 -7.57
CA GLY A 81 -13.55 1.49 -7.25
C GLY A 81 -13.16 2.92 -6.89
N SER A 82 -14.02 3.91 -7.16
CA SER A 82 -13.87 5.28 -6.67
C SER A 82 -14.03 5.36 -5.15
N TRP A 83 -13.69 6.52 -4.60
CA TRP A 83 -13.76 6.81 -3.17
C TRP A 83 -14.77 7.92 -2.92
N CYS A 84 -15.41 7.91 -1.76
CA CYS A 84 -16.26 8.98 -1.29
C CYS A 84 -15.61 9.64 -0.09
N THR A 85 -15.63 10.97 -0.09
CA THR A 85 -15.17 11.80 1.01
C THR A 85 -16.22 12.80 1.43
N GLY A 86 -16.36 13.07 2.73
CA GLY A 86 -17.34 14.03 3.22
C GLY A 86 -16.99 14.50 4.61
N THR A 87 -17.42 15.72 4.95
CA THR A 87 -17.25 16.23 6.31
C THR A 87 -18.12 15.40 7.25
N ARG A 88 -17.49 14.56 8.06
CA ARG A 88 -18.11 14.09 9.29
C ARG A 88 -17.53 14.96 10.36
N GLY A 89 -18.33 15.90 10.85
CA GLY A 89 -17.96 16.59 12.07
C GLY A 89 -17.68 15.53 13.13
N ASP A 90 -16.63 15.74 13.93
CA ASP A 90 -16.42 14.93 15.11
C ASP A 90 -17.71 14.96 15.93
N THR A 91 -18.21 13.78 16.32
CA THR A 91 -19.43 13.67 17.11
C THR A 91 -19.09 13.02 18.44
N CYS A 92 -19.67 13.54 19.52
CA CYS A 92 -19.48 12.95 20.83
C CYS A 92 -20.03 11.51 20.86
N PRO A 93 -19.34 10.58 21.55
CA PRO A 93 -19.83 9.22 21.70
C PRO A 93 -21.20 9.20 22.41
N ALA A 94 -21.95 8.10 22.23
CA ALA A 94 -23.25 7.96 22.87
C ALA A 94 -23.14 8.13 24.40
N GLY A 95 -24.03 8.95 24.97
CA GLY A 95 -24.04 9.26 26.40
C GLY A 95 -23.21 10.48 26.80
N SER A 96 -22.53 11.14 25.86
CA SER A 96 -21.90 12.45 26.10
C SER A 96 -22.48 13.55 25.21
N ILE A 97 -22.20 14.80 25.59
CA ILE A 97 -22.75 16.00 24.95
C ILE A 97 -21.58 16.88 24.49
N PRO A 98 -21.61 17.44 23.25
CA PRO A 98 -20.58 18.36 22.79
C PRO A 98 -20.56 19.64 23.63
N LEU A 99 -19.35 20.06 23.98
CA LEU A 99 -19.08 21.35 24.61
C LEU A 99 -18.78 22.38 23.51
N ALA A 100 -19.29 23.60 23.64
CA ALA A 100 -19.00 24.63 22.64
C ALA A 100 -17.53 25.04 22.69
N ALA A 101 -16.96 25.39 21.53
CA ALA A 101 -15.55 25.78 21.46
C ALA A 101 -15.25 26.99 22.36
N GLY A 102 -14.27 26.84 23.25
CA GLY A 102 -13.88 27.87 24.21
C GLY A 102 -14.78 27.98 25.45
N GLU A 103 -15.82 27.15 25.56
CA GLU A 103 -16.62 27.05 26.77
C GLU A 103 -15.82 26.30 27.86
N SER A 104 -15.94 26.74 29.11
CA SER A 104 -15.27 26.07 30.24
C SER A 104 -16.03 24.81 30.65
N CYS A 105 -15.32 23.79 31.13
CA CYS A 105 -15.95 22.58 31.64
C CYS A 105 -16.90 22.91 32.81
N PRO A 106 -18.21 22.56 32.71
CA PRO A 106 -19.18 22.91 33.75
C PRO A 106 -18.86 22.25 35.10
N PRO A 107 -19.21 22.89 36.23
CA PRO A 107 -19.07 22.26 37.53
C PRO A 107 -19.95 21.00 37.61
N ASN A 108 -19.45 19.95 38.27
CA ASN A 108 -20.09 18.63 38.40
C ASN A 108 -20.21 17.81 37.10
N ARG A 109 -19.50 18.19 36.03
CA ARG A 109 -19.35 17.38 34.82
C ARG A 109 -17.91 16.88 34.69
N ARG A 110 -17.72 15.85 33.87
CA ARG A 110 -16.38 15.45 33.42
C ARG A 110 -16.25 15.76 31.94
N CYS A 111 -15.31 16.62 31.60
CA CYS A 111 -15.01 16.94 30.21
C CYS A 111 -13.80 16.16 29.72
N PHE A 112 -13.80 15.83 28.43
CA PHE A 112 -12.70 15.16 27.77
C PHE A 112 -12.66 15.57 26.29
N ARG A 113 -11.46 15.57 25.71
CA ARG A 113 -11.27 15.81 24.29
C ARG A 113 -11.58 14.53 23.52
N ALA A 114 -12.59 14.56 22.66
CA ALA A 114 -13.00 13.43 21.82
C ALA A 114 -12.33 13.46 20.44
N ALA A 115 -11.99 14.64 19.94
CA ALA A 115 -11.23 14.82 18.70
C ALA A 115 -10.44 16.14 18.75
N GLU A 116 -9.67 16.44 17.69
CA GLU A 116 -8.78 17.61 17.68
C GLU A 116 -9.50 18.93 17.99
N SER A 117 -10.73 19.07 17.49
CA SER A 117 -11.57 20.26 17.65
C SER A 117 -12.87 20.00 18.42
N LEU A 118 -13.00 18.84 19.09
CA LEU A 118 -14.21 18.46 19.83
C LEU A 118 -13.90 18.11 21.29
N GLU A 119 -14.50 18.85 22.20
CA GLU A 119 -14.63 18.47 23.60
C GLU A 119 -16.04 18.00 23.91
N CYS A 120 -16.14 16.98 24.75
CA CYS A 120 -17.40 16.38 25.18
C CYS A 120 -17.48 16.39 26.70
N MET A 121 -18.70 16.40 27.23
CA MET A 121 -18.98 16.27 28.66
C MET A 121 -19.92 15.11 28.97
N ILE A 122 -19.74 14.53 30.16
CA ILE A 122 -20.64 13.56 30.81
C ILE A 122 -21.06 14.07 32.18
#